data_AF-A0A7C1HHC5-F1
#
_entry.id   AF-A0A7C1HHC5-F1
#
_cell.length_a   1.000
_cell.length_b   1.000
_cell.length_c   1.000
_cell.angle_alpha   90.00
_cell.angle_beta   90.00
_cell.angle_gamma   90.00
#
_symmetry.space_group_name_H-M   'P 1'
#
loop_
_entity.id
_entity.type
_entity.pdbx_description
1 polymer ?
#
loop_
_entity_poly.entity_id
_entity_poly.type
_entity_poly.pdbx_seq_one_letter_code
_entity_poly.pdbx_strand_id
1 'polypeptide(L)' 'MSKHFLSIADLTKQEIEELLDLAIELKAKQKKHQPHRLLEGQTLAMVFQKPSAR' A
#
# COMPACT_ATOMS: atom_id res chain seq x y z
N MET A 1 -16.92 -8.19 4.69
CA MET A 1 -15.77 -9.10 4.61
C MET A 1 -14.53 -8.26 4.35
N SER A 2 -13.43 -8.47 5.09
CA SER A 2 -12.17 -7.76 4.83
C SER A 2 -11.46 -8.37 3.63
N LYS A 3 -10.92 -7.55 2.72
CA LYS A 3 -10.09 -8.03 1.60
C LYS A 3 -8.67 -8.24 2.11
N HIS A 4 -8.17 -9.48 2.02
CA HIS A 4 -6.78 -9.81 2.36
C HIS A 4 -5.93 -9.83 1.09
N PHE A 5 -4.68 -9.39 1.18
CA PHE A 5 -3.70 -9.48 0.09
C PHE A 5 -2.68 -10.58 0.41
N LEU A 6 -2.92 -11.79 -0.11
CA LEU A 6 -2.06 -12.95 0.11
C LEU A 6 -1.25 -13.29 -1.15
N SER A 7 -1.84 -13.11 -2.33
CA SER A 7 -1.19 -13.32 -3.63
C SER A 7 -1.57 -12.24 -4.64
N ILE A 8 -0.67 -11.96 -5.58
CA ILE A 8 -1.00 -11.08 -6.72
C ILE A 8 -2.08 -11.69 -7.64
N ALA A 9 -2.20 -13.02 -7.64
CA ALA A 9 -3.23 -13.73 -8.40
C ALA A 9 -4.66 -13.46 -7.87
N ASP A 10 -4.78 -12.93 -6.65
CA ASP A 10 -6.06 -12.54 -6.06
C ASP A 10 -6.57 -11.19 -6.61
N LEU A 11 -5.76 -10.49 -7.40
CA LEU A 11 -6.09 -9.20 -7.99
C LEU A 11 -6.47 -9.35 -9.45
N THR A 12 -7.48 -8.61 -9.88
CA THR A 12 -7.76 -8.46 -11.31
C THR A 12 -6.75 -7.52 -11.96
N LYS A 13 -6.64 -7.57 -13.30
CA LYS A 13 -5.82 -6.62 -14.06
C LYS A 13 -6.15 -5.16 -13.71
N GLN A 14 -7.44 -4.83 -13.63
CA GLN A 14 -7.89 -3.48 -13.32
C GLN A 14 -7.45 -3.04 -11.91
N GLU A 15 -7.58 -3.91 -10.91
CA GLU A 15 -7.14 -3.60 -9.54
C GLU A 15 -5.63 -3.39 -9.46
N ILE A 16 -4.84 -4.09 -10.28
CA ILE A 16 -3.40 -3.87 -10.39
C ILE A 16 -3.12 -2.49 -11.00
N GLU A 17 -3.81 -2.13 -12.09
CA GLU A 17 -3.66 -0.82 -12.73
C GLU A 17 -4.01 0.32 -11.76
N GLU A 18 -5.12 0.19 -11.02
CA GLU A 18 -5.54 1.17 -10.00
C GLU A 18 -4.52 1.31 -8.85
N LEU A 19 -3.93 0.20 -8.39
CA LEU A 19 -2.87 0.23 -7.37
C LEU A 19 -1.61 0.95 -7.87
N LEU A 20 -1.24 0.75 -9.14
CA LEU A 20 -0.08 1.41 -9.74
C LEU A 20 -0.32 2.91 -9.91
N ASP A 21 -1.50 3.32 -10.36
CA ASP A 21 -1.87 4.73 -10.47
C ASP A 21 -1.84 5.44 -9.11
N LEU A 22 -2.42 4.80 -8.08
CA LEU A 22 -2.37 5.31 -6.71
C LEU A 22 -0.92 5.43 -6.21
N ALA A 23 -0.06 4.45 -6.48
CA ALA A 23 1.35 4.50 -6.08
C ALA A 23 2.10 5.66 -6.76
N ILE A 24 1.83 5.93 -8.05
CA ILE A 24 2.40 7.06 -8.78
C ILE A 24 1.97 8.39 -8.16
N GLU A 25 0.69 8.53 -7.83
CA GLU A 25 0.14 9.73 -7.21
C GLU A 25 0.79 9.99 -5.83
N LEU A 26 0.84 8.96 -4.97
CA LEU A 26 1.43 9.08 -3.63
C LEU A 26 2.92 9.39 -3.69
N LYS A 27 3.65 8.80 -4.63
CA LYS A 27 5.06 9.11 -4.87
C LYS A 27 5.25 10.58 -5.28
N ALA A 28 4.36 11.12 -6.13
CA ALA A 28 4.40 12.53 -6.51
C ALA A 28 4.11 13.46 -5.33
N LYS A 29 3.11 13.14 -4.49
CA LYS A 29 2.78 13.89 -3.26
C LYS A 29 3.93 13.87 -2.26
N GLN A 30 4.54 12.70 -2.05
CA GLN A 30 5.72 12.54 -1.20
C GLN A 30 6.89 13.41 -1.70
N LYS A 31 7.19 13.39 -3.01
CA LYS A 31 8.25 14.20 -3.61
C LYS A 31 8.02 15.71 -3.44
N LYS A 32 6.76 16.13 -3.41
CA LYS A 32 6.36 17.52 -3.15
C LYS A 32 6.34 17.89 -1.66
N HIS A 33 6.71 16.96 -0.77
CA HIS A 33 6.62 17.11 0.69
C HIS A 33 5.20 17.47 1.15
N GLN A 34 4.18 17.04 0.41
CA GLN A 34 2.78 17.30 0.76
C GLN A 34 2.34 16.29 1.83
N PRO A 35 1.91 16.73 3.03
CA PRO A 35 1.37 15.83 4.05
C PRO A 35 0.11 15.11 3.54
N HIS A 36 0.03 13.80 3.75
CA HIS A 36 -1.13 12.99 3.38
C HIS A 36 -1.44 11.97 4.49
N ARG A 37 -2.44 12.30 5.34
CA ARG A 37 -2.83 11.51 6.52
C ARG A 37 -3.93 10.48 6.20
N LEU A 38 -3.67 9.57 5.27
CA LEU A 38 -4.69 8.66 4.74
C LEU A 38 -5.16 7.58 5.74
N LEU A 39 -4.36 7.27 6.75
CA LEU A 39 -4.61 6.21 7.74
C LEU A 39 -4.56 6.76 9.19
N GLU A 40 -4.99 8.01 9.39
CA GLU A 40 -5.00 8.63 10.71
C GLU A 40 -5.87 7.83 11.69
N GLY A 41 -5.33 7.52 12.87
CA GLY A 41 -6.00 6.69 13.88
C GLY A 41 -5.88 5.17 13.68
N GLN A 42 -5.31 4.70 12.55
CA GLN A 42 -5.17 3.27 12.26
C GLN A 42 -3.82 2.73 12.77
N THR A 43 -3.80 1.48 13.22
CA THR A 43 -2.58 0.78 13.69
C THR A 43 -2.28 -0.44 12.82
N LEU A 44 -1.02 -0.58 12.37
CA LEU A 44 -0.54 -1.75 11.62
C LEU A 44 0.37 -2.61 12.49
N ALA A 45 -0.01 -3.87 12.70
CA ALA A 45 0.87 -4.86 13.32
C ALA A 45 1.78 -5.51 12.26
N MET A 46 3.10 -5.41 12.46
CA MET A 46 4.10 -6.03 11.57
C MET A 46 4.74 -7.23 12.27
N VAL A 47 4.57 -8.43 11.71
CA VAL A 47 5.10 -9.70 12.28
C VAL A 47 6.08 -10.31 11.28
N PHE A 48 7.35 -10.44 11.69
CA PHE A 48 8.43 -11.01 10.87
C PHE A 48 9.04 -12.23 11.55
N GLN A 49 9.11 -13.35 10.83
CA GLN A 49 9.79 -14.57 11.31
C GLN A 49 11.28 -14.63 10.95
N LYS A 50 11.71 -13.82 9.97
CA LYS A 50 13.09 -13.74 9.48
C LYS A 50 13.49 -12.25 9.39
N PRO A 51 14.80 -11.92 9.41
CA PRO A 51 15.26 -10.55 9.21
C PRO A 51 14.67 -9.93 7.93
N SER A 52 14.18 -8.69 8.03
CA SER A 52 13.63 -7.93 6.91
C SER A 52 14.16 -6.49 6.96
N ALA A 53 15.11 -6.20 6.08
CA ALA A 53 15.52 -4.84 5.74
C ALA A 53 15.30 -4.68 4.22
N ARG A 54 14.84 -3.50 3.81
CA ARG A 54 14.64 -3.14 2.40
C ARG A 54 15.53 -1.98 2.04
#